data_AF-A0A1G2I2D1-F1
#
_entry.id   AF-A0A1G2I2D1-F1
#
_cell.length_a   1.000
_cell.length_b   1.000
_cell.length_c   1.000
_cell.angle_alpha   90.00
_cell.angle_beta   90.00
_cell.angle_gamma   90.00
#
_symmetry.space_group_name_H-M   'P 1'
#
loop_
_entity.id
_entity.type
_entity.pdbx_description
1 polymer ?
#
loop_
_entity_poly.entity_id
_entity_poly.type
_entity_poly.pdbx_seq_one_letter_code
_entity_poly.pdbx_strand_id
1 'polypeptide(L)'
;MKNYQEGYIALVSAIIISILLISITITIGMNNFFARFNILDFESKERSSALAEACVDAAILNLANNSNYNLNNECVSVGDSCPSGTNICTIVSVKKDHPSIGETTIKTKAIFNKSHSNFKVVIMNIRGSKTVLWQECPYLTSSDISC
;
A
#
# COMPACT_ATOMS: atom_id res chain seq x y z
N MET A 1 -60.66 -35.48 19.43
CA MET A 1 -59.39 -36.21 19.43
C MET A 1 -58.30 -35.20 19.09
N LYS A 2 -57.38 -34.90 20.01
CA LYS A 2 -56.36 -33.85 19.80
C LYS A 2 -55.30 -34.39 18.83
N ASN A 3 -55.14 -33.73 17.68
CA ASN A 3 -54.13 -34.04 16.66
C ASN A 3 -52.72 -33.77 17.19
N TYR A 4 -52.16 -34.71 17.94
CA TYR A 4 -50.79 -34.64 18.44
C TYR A 4 -49.74 -34.63 17.30
N GLN A 5 -50.13 -35.10 16.11
CA GLN A 5 -49.24 -35.17 14.94
C GLN A 5 -49.02 -33.82 14.26
N GLU A 6 -50.01 -32.92 14.28
CA GLU A 6 -49.89 -31.59 13.66
C GLU A 6 -48.92 -30.69 14.45
N GLY A 7 -48.94 -30.76 15.79
CA GLY A 7 -48.02 -30.01 16.64
C GLY A 7 -46.57 -30.45 16.51
N TYR A 8 -46.33 -31.76 16.33
CA TYR A 8 -44.98 -32.29 16.13
C TYR A 8 -44.38 -31.85 14.79
N ILE A 9 -45.17 -31.88 13.72
CA ILE A 9 -44.74 -31.43 12.38
C ILE A 9 -44.44 -29.91 12.36
N ALA A 10 -45.26 -29.12 13.05
CA ALA A 10 -45.01 -27.68 13.19
C ALA A 10 -43.69 -27.40 13.93
N LEU A 11 -43.38 -28.16 14.98
CA LEU A 11 -42.15 -27.98 15.75
C LEU A 11 -40.91 -28.41 14.96
N VAL A 12 -40.96 -29.57 14.29
CA VAL A 12 -39.83 -30.06 13.48
C VAL A 12 -39.55 -29.14 12.29
N SER A 13 -40.59 -28.63 11.62
CA SER A 13 -40.42 -27.65 10.53
C SER A 13 -39.80 -26.34 11.01
N ALA A 14 -40.23 -25.82 12.17
CA ALA A 14 -39.63 -24.63 12.76
C ALA A 14 -38.13 -24.82 13.08
N ILE A 15 -37.74 -25.99 13.58
CA ILE A 15 -36.33 -26.33 13.82
C ILE A 15 -35.55 -26.36 12.51
N ILE A 16 -36.06 -27.03 11.49
CA ILE A 16 -35.40 -27.13 10.17
C ILE A 16 -35.20 -25.74 9.57
N ILE A 17 -36.24 -24.91 9.56
CA ILE A 17 -36.19 -23.54 9.04
C ILE A 17 -35.18 -22.71 9.83
N SER A 18 -35.16 -22.83 11.16
CA SER A 18 -34.21 -22.10 12.02
C SER A 18 -32.76 -22.46 11.70
N ILE A 19 -32.46 -23.75 11.54
CA ILE A 19 -31.11 -24.23 11.16
C ILE A 19 -30.70 -23.69 9.79
N LEU A 20 -31.64 -23.67 8.83
CA LEU A 20 -31.42 -23.11 7.50
C LEU A 20 -31.07 -21.62 7.55
N LEU A 21 -31.85 -20.84 8.31
CA LEU A 21 -31.62 -19.40 8.48
C LEU A 21 -30.30 -19.10 9.17
N ILE A 22 -29.95 -19.85 10.23
CA ILE A 22 -28.67 -19.72 10.93
C ILE A 22 -27.51 -20.00 9.97
N SER A 23 -27.60 -21.07 9.17
CA SER A 23 -26.56 -21.46 8.22
C SER A 23 -26.28 -20.35 7.20
N ILE A 24 -27.34 -19.80 6.59
CA ILE A 24 -27.23 -18.69 5.63
C ILE A 24 -26.59 -17.46 6.29
N THR A 25 -27.03 -17.12 7.51
CA THR A 25 -26.52 -15.97 8.25
C THR A 25 -25.03 -16.09 8.55
N ILE A 26 -24.58 -17.29 8.95
CA ILE A 26 -23.15 -17.55 9.22
C ILE A 26 -22.32 -17.38 7.94
N THR A 27 -22.75 -17.95 6.82
CA THR A 27 -22.01 -17.83 5.55
C THR A 27 -21.88 -16.38 5.10
N ILE A 28 -22.98 -15.60 5.16
CA ILE A 28 -22.95 -14.18 4.80
C ILE A 28 -22.08 -13.38 5.77
N GLY A 29 -22.20 -13.67 7.08
CA GLY A 29 -21.41 -13.02 8.12
C GLY A 29 -19.90 -13.22 7.92
N MET A 30 -19.48 -14.45 7.62
CA MET A 30 -18.07 -14.76 7.33
C MET A 30 -17.58 -14.03 6.07
N ASN A 31 -18.33 -14.06 4.97
CA ASN A 31 -17.95 -13.37 3.74
C ASN A 31 -17.77 -11.86 3.96
N ASN A 32 -18.70 -11.21 4.67
CA ASN A 32 -18.62 -9.79 4.97
C ASN A 32 -17.44 -9.46 5.89
N PHE A 33 -17.14 -10.34 6.86
CA PHE A 33 -15.99 -10.17 7.75
C PHE A 33 -14.68 -10.19 6.94
N PHE A 34 -14.45 -11.20 6.10
CA PHE A 34 -13.24 -11.29 5.26
C PHE A 34 -13.14 -10.18 4.23
N ALA A 35 -14.26 -9.76 3.62
CA ALA A 35 -14.26 -8.64 2.69
C ALA A 35 -13.72 -7.35 3.32
N ARG A 36 -14.06 -7.08 4.59
CA ARG A 36 -13.56 -5.91 5.32
C ARG A 36 -12.05 -5.94 5.55
N PHE A 37 -11.46 -7.10 5.82
CA PHE A 37 -10.00 -7.21 5.96
C PHE A 37 -9.29 -6.94 4.64
N ASN A 38 -9.79 -7.52 3.54
CA ASN A 38 -9.22 -7.28 2.21
C ASN A 38 -9.25 -5.78 1.84
N ILE A 39 -10.33 -5.08 2.19
CA ILE A 39 -10.44 -3.63 1.96
C ILE A 39 -9.43 -2.85 2.81
N LEU A 40 -9.25 -3.21 4.08
CA LEU A 40 -8.28 -2.54 4.96
C LEU A 40 -6.83 -2.75 4.51
N ASP A 41 -6.50 -3.95 4.04
CA ASP A 41 -5.18 -4.28 3.52
C ASP A 41 -4.91 -3.52 2.21
N PHE A 42 -5.91 -3.46 1.33
CA PHE A 42 -5.85 -2.66 0.11
C PHE A 42 -5.65 -1.17 0.43
N GLU A 43 -6.43 -0.61 1.36
CA GLU A 43 -6.28 0.79 1.78
C GLU A 43 -4.90 1.05 2.38
N SER A 44 -4.38 0.14 3.20
CA SER A 44 -3.06 0.29 3.81
C SER A 44 -1.96 0.30 2.73
N LYS A 45 -2.10 -0.52 1.68
CA LYS A 45 -1.20 -0.54 0.52
C LYS A 45 -1.31 0.70 -0.34
N GLU A 46 -2.52 1.19 -0.55
CA GLU A 46 -2.75 2.43 -1.29
C GLU A 46 -2.14 3.63 -0.55
N ARG A 47 -2.34 3.71 0.77
CA ARG A 47 -1.74 4.76 1.60
C ARG A 47 -0.21 4.67 1.65
N SER A 48 0.38 3.48 1.71
CA SER A 48 1.84 3.36 1.62
C SER A 48 2.35 3.79 0.26
N SER A 49 1.61 3.52 -0.83
CA SER A 49 1.94 4.00 -2.18
C SER A 49 1.97 5.52 -2.23
N ALA A 50 0.87 6.16 -1.83
CA ALA A 50 0.75 7.62 -1.81
C ALA A 50 1.85 8.29 -0.95
N LEU A 51 2.21 7.67 0.19
CA LEU A 51 3.27 8.18 1.04
C LEU A 51 4.65 8.07 0.37
N ALA A 52 4.93 6.98 -0.36
CA ALA A 52 6.17 6.82 -1.11
C ALA A 52 6.28 7.81 -2.28
N GLU A 53 5.17 8.08 -2.96
CA GLU A 53 5.08 9.13 -4.00
C GLU A 53 5.36 10.51 -3.43
N ALA A 54 4.78 10.84 -2.27
CA ALA A 54 5.01 12.13 -1.64
C ALA A 54 6.49 12.36 -1.25
N CYS A 55 7.24 11.30 -0.90
CA CYS A 55 8.70 11.40 -0.75
C CYS A 55 9.44 11.62 -2.05
N VAL A 56 8.95 11.07 -3.17
CA VAL A 56 9.54 11.35 -4.48
C VAL A 56 9.35 12.82 -4.80
N ASP A 57 8.16 13.37 -4.57
CA ASP A 57 7.90 14.79 -4.78
C ASP A 57 8.77 15.68 -3.87
N ALA A 58 8.93 15.31 -2.61
CA ALA A 58 9.86 15.98 -1.70
C ALA A 58 11.32 15.91 -2.19
N ALA A 59 11.76 14.75 -2.69
CA ALA A 59 13.09 14.59 -3.27
C ALA A 59 13.28 15.44 -4.53
N ILE A 60 12.26 15.51 -5.41
CA ILE A 60 12.26 16.36 -6.60
C ILE A 60 12.34 17.84 -6.20
N LEU A 61 11.59 18.26 -5.18
CA LEU A 61 11.63 19.63 -4.67
C LEU A 61 13.02 19.97 -4.11
N ASN A 62 13.63 19.07 -3.34
CA ASN A 62 14.98 19.25 -2.83
C ASN A 62 16.02 19.32 -3.96
N LEU A 63 15.84 18.53 -5.02
CA LEU A 63 16.68 18.56 -6.22
C LEU A 63 16.54 19.87 -7.01
N ALA A 64 15.34 20.47 -6.99
CA ALA A 64 15.08 21.77 -7.61
C ALA A 64 15.72 22.91 -6.80
N ASN A 65 15.69 22.83 -5.47
CA ASN A 65 16.32 23.80 -4.57
C ASN A 65 17.85 23.68 -4.56
N ASN A 66 18.38 22.46 -4.61
CA ASN A 66 19.81 22.17 -4.64
C ASN A 66 20.13 21.19 -5.77
N SER A 67 20.74 21.70 -6.84
CA SER A 67 21.13 20.90 -7.99
C SER A 67 22.19 19.82 -7.67
N ASN A 68 22.89 19.91 -6.55
CA ASN A 68 23.87 18.91 -6.11
C ASN A 68 23.33 17.99 -5.01
N TYR A 69 22.00 17.95 -4.83
CA TYR A 69 21.37 17.06 -3.86
C TYR A 69 21.59 15.60 -4.23
N ASN A 70 22.53 14.97 -3.51
CA ASN A 70 22.87 13.56 -3.58
C ASN A 70 22.91 13.06 -2.15
N LEU A 71 22.03 12.11 -1.83
CA LEU A 71 21.90 11.56 -0.49
C LEU A 71 21.75 10.06 -0.55
N ASN A 72 22.19 9.44 0.54
CA ASN A 72 21.97 8.04 0.85
C ASN A 72 21.20 7.99 2.17
N ASN A 73 19.95 7.54 2.11
CA ASN A 73 19.10 7.25 3.25
C ASN A 73 18.75 8.45 4.14
N GLU A 74 17.87 9.33 3.64
CA GLU A 74 17.24 10.42 4.40
C GLU A 74 15.79 10.07 4.76
N CYS A 75 15.37 10.30 6.00
CA CYS A 75 13.97 10.12 6.39
C CYS A 75 13.24 11.47 6.30
N VAL A 76 12.10 11.49 5.61
CA VAL A 76 11.29 12.70 5.41
C VAL A 76 10.00 12.57 6.19
N SER A 77 9.71 13.57 7.04
CA SER A 77 8.50 13.60 7.87
C SER A 77 7.29 14.09 7.07
N VAL A 78 6.89 13.34 6.04
CA VAL A 78 5.67 13.61 5.25
C VAL A 78 4.43 13.00 5.93
N GLY A 79 4.63 11.98 6.77
CA GLY A 79 3.60 11.37 7.62
C GLY A 79 3.90 11.62 9.09
N ASP A 80 4.40 10.60 9.77
CA ASP A 80 4.80 10.68 11.17
C ASP A 80 6.20 11.31 11.35
N SER A 81 6.58 11.58 12.59
CA SER A 81 7.94 11.98 12.94
C SER A 81 8.93 10.82 12.66
N CYS A 82 9.91 11.08 11.82
CA CYS A 82 11.02 10.17 11.55
C CYS A 82 12.02 10.12 12.74
N PRO A 83 12.64 8.97 13.07
CA PRO A 83 12.41 7.61 12.53
C PRO A 83 11.38 6.79 13.33
N SER A 84 10.82 7.34 14.41
CA SER A 84 10.02 6.60 15.40
C SER A 84 8.53 6.46 15.05
N GLY A 85 8.13 6.89 13.86
CA GLY A 85 6.76 6.84 13.37
C GLY A 85 6.32 5.46 12.87
N THR A 86 5.00 5.29 12.74
CA THR A 86 4.38 4.13 12.09
C THR A 86 4.15 4.34 10.60
N ASN A 87 4.08 5.61 10.19
CA ASN A 87 3.86 6.08 8.83
C ASN A 87 5.09 6.86 8.38
N ILE A 88 6.17 6.14 8.11
CA ILE A 88 7.45 6.75 7.77
C ILE A 88 7.75 6.60 6.30
N CYS A 89 8.45 7.60 5.78
CA CYS A 89 8.94 7.57 4.43
C CYS A 89 10.40 8.01 4.37
N THR A 90 11.18 7.29 3.58
CA THR A 90 12.62 7.39 3.51
C THR A 90 13.05 7.47 2.05
N ILE A 91 13.80 8.51 1.73
CA ILE A 91 14.54 8.65 0.49
C ILE A 91 15.79 7.78 0.63
N VAL A 92 15.77 6.60 0.00
CA VAL A 92 16.87 5.63 0.04
C VAL A 92 18.09 6.17 -0.70
N SER A 93 17.88 6.76 -1.89
CA SER A 93 18.96 7.41 -2.61
C SER A 93 18.45 8.38 -3.66
N VAL A 94 19.20 9.45 -3.92
CA VAL A 94 19.04 10.32 -5.09
C VAL A 94 20.37 10.37 -5.84
N LYS A 95 20.41 9.80 -7.04
CA LYS A 95 21.61 9.76 -7.88
C LYS A 95 21.33 10.47 -9.20
N LYS A 96 22.11 11.51 -9.47
CA LYS A 96 22.15 12.17 -10.78
C LYS A 96 23.09 11.47 -11.73
N ASP A 97 22.83 11.67 -13.02
CA ASP A 97 23.59 11.10 -14.14
C ASP A 97 23.75 9.58 -14.04
N HIS A 98 22.74 8.92 -13.46
CA HIS A 98 22.71 7.48 -13.23
C HIS A 98 21.33 6.90 -13.60
N PRO A 99 21.27 5.83 -14.42
CA PRO A 99 22.38 5.08 -15.04
C PRO A 99 23.06 5.76 -16.23
N SER A 100 22.49 6.82 -16.79
CA SER A 100 23.08 7.58 -17.90
C SER A 100 23.08 9.08 -17.61
N ILE A 101 23.96 9.80 -18.30
CA ILE A 101 24.07 11.27 -18.20
C ILE A 101 22.74 11.90 -18.59
N GLY A 102 22.22 12.82 -17.76
CA GLY A 102 20.91 13.44 -17.93
C GLY A 102 19.75 12.65 -17.30
N GLU A 103 20.02 11.52 -16.64
CA GLU A 103 19.03 10.75 -15.89
C GLU A 103 19.22 10.92 -14.38
N THR A 104 18.13 11.18 -13.67
CA THR A 104 18.12 11.20 -12.19
C THR A 104 17.30 10.05 -11.67
N THR A 105 17.94 9.16 -10.92
CA THR A 105 17.28 8.05 -10.23
C THR A 105 17.01 8.42 -8.78
N ILE A 106 15.74 8.39 -8.39
CA ILE A 106 15.24 8.59 -7.04
C ILE A 106 14.68 7.26 -6.55
N LYS A 107 15.11 6.81 -5.37
CA LYS A 107 14.58 5.63 -4.70
C LYS A 107 13.96 6.03 -3.39
N THR A 108 12.70 5.66 -3.17
CA THR A 108 11.97 5.93 -1.93
C THR A 108 11.35 4.66 -1.38
N LYS A 109 11.21 4.63 -0.06
CA LYS A 109 10.56 3.56 0.68
C LYS A 109 9.57 4.19 1.65
N ALA A 110 8.35 3.70 1.66
CA ALA A 110 7.33 4.08 2.63
C ALA A 110 6.80 2.86 3.37
N ILE A 111 6.41 3.11 4.62
CA ILE A 111 5.78 2.14 5.50
C ILE A 111 4.52 2.80 6.04
N PHE A 112 3.37 2.15 5.88
CA PHE A 112 2.11 2.56 6.48
C PHE A 112 1.40 1.33 7.03
N ASN A 113 1.13 1.30 8.34
CA ASN A 113 0.40 0.20 9.00
C ASN A 113 0.88 -1.21 8.58
N LYS A 114 2.21 -1.45 8.60
CA LYS A 114 2.91 -2.69 8.16
C LYS A 114 2.87 -2.99 6.66
N SER A 115 2.19 -2.18 5.86
CA SER A 115 2.29 -2.21 4.41
C SER A 115 3.53 -1.46 3.95
N HIS A 116 4.21 -2.00 2.94
CA HIS A 116 5.43 -1.44 2.38
C HIS A 116 5.22 -1.10 0.90
N SER A 117 5.60 0.11 0.52
CA SER A 117 5.68 0.51 -0.89
C SER A 117 7.05 1.12 -1.16
N ASN A 118 7.63 0.72 -2.27
CA ASN A 118 9.02 0.97 -2.62
C ASN A 118 9.04 1.43 -4.07
N PHE A 119 9.42 2.68 -4.31
CA PHE A 119 9.45 3.23 -5.66
C PHE A 119 10.87 3.52 -6.12
N LYS A 120 11.12 3.14 -7.37
CA LYS A 120 12.24 3.61 -8.17
C LYS A 120 11.68 4.53 -9.25
N VAL A 121 12.11 5.78 -9.23
CA VAL A 121 11.68 6.81 -10.18
C VAL A 121 12.89 7.29 -10.95
N VAL A 122 12.84 7.17 -12.28
CA VAL A 122 13.90 7.66 -13.17
C VAL A 122 13.35 8.83 -13.96
N ILE A 123 13.97 9.99 -13.78
CA ILE A 123 13.62 11.22 -14.48
C ILE A 123 14.65 11.41 -15.59
N MET A 124 14.18 11.41 -16.84
CA MET A 124 15.00 11.65 -18.03
C MET A 124 14.64 13.01 -18.61
N ASN A 125 15.63 13.85 -18.87
CA ASN A 125 15.43 15.11 -19.59
C ASN A 125 16.00 14.98 -21.01
N ILE A 126 15.11 14.83 -21.99
CA ILE A 126 15.48 14.65 -23.39
C ILE A 126 14.99 15.86 -24.18
N ARG A 127 15.92 16.75 -24.57
CA ARG A 127 15.67 17.89 -25.47
C ARG A 127 14.47 18.76 -25.07
N GLY A 128 14.31 19.03 -23.77
CA GLY A 128 13.23 19.85 -23.23
C GLY A 128 11.94 19.09 -22.90
N SER A 129 11.88 17.78 -23.16
CA SER A 129 10.83 16.89 -22.66
C SER A 129 11.29 16.18 -21.39
N LYS A 130 10.48 16.23 -20.33
CA LYS A 130 10.71 15.53 -19.06
C LYS A 130 9.89 14.24 -19.05
N THR A 131 10.55 13.10 -19.17
CA THR A 131 9.93 11.79 -19.01
C THR A 131 10.20 11.27 -17.60
N VAL A 132 9.17 10.76 -16.94
CA VAL A 132 9.29 10.16 -15.60
C VAL A 132 8.84 8.71 -15.68
N LEU A 133 9.74 7.80 -15.37
CA LEU A 133 9.46 6.36 -15.29
C LEU A 133 9.29 5.98 -13.83
N TRP A 134 8.12 5.44 -13.49
CA TRP A 134 7.82 4.91 -12.17
C TRP A 134 7.85 3.38 -12.20
N GLN A 135 8.53 2.79 -11.22
CA GLN A 135 8.56 1.35 -11.04
C GLN A 135 8.42 1.00 -9.56
N GLU A 136 7.44 0.19 -9.21
CA GLU A 136 7.35 -0.41 -7.88
C GLU A 136 8.31 -1.59 -7.78
N CYS A 137 9.11 -1.64 -6.70
CA CYS A 137 10.07 -2.72 -6.47
C CYS A 137 9.69 -3.53 -5.22
N PRO A 138 9.75 -4.87 -5.23
CA PRO A 138 9.55 -5.67 -4.02
C PRO A 138 10.61 -5.38 -2.95
N TYR A 139 11.85 -5.12 -3.36
CA TYR A 139 12.96 -4.76 -2.48
C TYR A 139 13.77 -3.61 -3.08
N LEU A 140 14.17 -2.66 -2.22
CA LEU A 140 15.05 -1.55 -2.60
C LEU A 140 16.29 -1.54 -1.71
N THR A 141 17.44 -1.52 -2.35
CA THR A 141 18.74 -1.23 -1.74
C THR A 141 19.32 0.05 -2.34
N SER A 142 20.29 0.65 -1.64
CA SER A 142 21.06 1.80 -2.15
C SER A 142 21.94 1.46 -3.37
N SER A 143 22.14 0.16 -3.66
CA SER A 143 22.85 -0.33 -4.85
C SER A 143 21.93 -0.42 -6.08
N ASP A 144 22.46 -0.14 -7.27
CA ASP A 144 21.68 0.06 -8.50
C ASP A 144 21.21 -1.22 -9.20
N ILE A 145 21.42 -2.39 -8.59
CA ILE A 145 21.37 -3.68 -9.29
C ILE A 145 19.97 -4.30 -9.32
N SER A 146 19.01 -3.85 -8.51
CA SER A 146 17.67 -4.44 -8.55
C SER A 146 16.57 -3.56 -7.95
N CYS A 147 15.44 -3.51 -8.67
CA CYS A 147 14.18 -3.96 -8.09
C CYS A 147 14.17 -5.49 -8.12
#